data_AF-A0A3E4PKP5-F1
#
_entry.id   AF-A0A3E4PKP5-F1
#
_cell.length_a   1.000
_cell.length_b   1.000
_cell.length_c   1.000
_cell.angle_alpha   90.00
_cell.angle_beta   90.00
_cell.angle_gamma   90.00
#
_symmetry.space_group_name_H-M   'P 1'
#
loop_
_entity.id
_entity.type
_entity.pdbx_description
1 polymer ?
#
loop_
_entity_poly.entity_id
_entity_poly.type
_entity_poly.pdbx_seq_one_letter_code
_entity_poly.pdbx_strand_id
1 'polypeptide(L)'
;MNEALQYAERYADNGGIDYVDALLGPFTGRTMPPITTADFTGLDVHKAIVDNIYENTNDYVHEKFVLPDYVQKLIDQKKLGRKSGEGLYKFIKNGSGDKRMMVYDIKLGIYRDEIKYTFPFALQMKQYLRDGDYDDAIRVLINNKS
;
A
#
# COMPACT_ATOMS: atom_id res chain seq x y z
N MET A 1 3.40 -4.20 -7.13
CA MET A 1 2.72 -4.40 -5.83
C MET A 1 3.74 -4.77 -4.78
N ASN A 2 4.53 -5.82 -4.98
CA ASN A 2 5.58 -6.21 -4.02
C ASN A 2 6.58 -5.09 -3.70
N GLU A 3 7.04 -4.35 -4.72
CA GLU A 3 7.92 -3.20 -4.51
C GLU A 3 7.31 -2.12 -3.59
N ALA A 4 5.98 -1.94 -3.59
CA ALA A 4 5.33 -1.01 -2.66
C ALA A 4 5.37 -1.54 -1.21
N LEU A 5 5.29 -2.87 -1.01
CA LEU A 5 5.48 -3.50 0.31
C LEU A 5 6.93 -3.31 0.79
N GLN A 6 7.91 -3.44 -0.10
CA GLN A 6 9.32 -3.17 0.20
C GLN A 6 9.53 -1.69 0.58
N TYR A 7 8.92 -0.75 -0.17
CA TYR A 7 8.96 0.67 0.20
C TYR A 7 8.25 0.96 1.53
N ALA A 8 7.18 0.25 1.86
CA ALA A 8 6.50 0.42 3.15
C ALA A 8 7.41 0.04 4.32
N GLU A 9 8.21 -1.02 4.17
CA GLU A 9 9.24 -1.37 5.16
C GLU A 9 10.34 -0.31 5.24
N ARG A 10 10.84 0.16 4.10
CA ARG A 10 11.87 1.22 4.04
C ARG A 10 11.42 2.53 4.70
N TYR A 11 10.16 2.89 4.53
CA TYR A 11 9.56 4.10 5.09
C TYR A 11 8.70 3.81 6.34
N ALA A 12 8.99 2.73 7.07
CA ALA A 12 8.24 2.36 8.27
C ALA A 12 8.25 3.48 9.34
N ASP A 13 9.33 4.29 9.41
CA ASP A 13 9.41 5.48 10.28
C ASP A 13 8.47 6.61 9.88
N ASN A 14 8.15 6.72 8.59
CA ASN A 14 7.34 7.81 8.05
C ASN A 14 5.86 7.42 7.92
N GLY A 15 5.49 6.23 8.43
CA GLY A 15 4.14 5.68 8.38
C GLY A 15 4.04 4.31 7.70
N GLY A 16 4.99 3.96 6.84
CA GLY A 16 5.04 2.66 6.17
C GLY A 16 3.85 2.42 5.24
N ILE A 17 2.95 1.51 5.62
CA ILE A 17 1.88 0.98 4.75
C ILE A 17 0.93 2.07 4.26
N ASP A 18 0.28 2.81 5.16
CA ASP A 18 -0.68 3.85 4.79
C ASP A 18 -0.03 5.07 4.13
N TYR A 19 1.23 5.35 4.47
CA TYR A 19 2.02 6.40 3.84
C TYR A 19 2.28 6.10 2.36
N VAL A 20 2.77 4.89 2.05
CA VAL A 20 3.05 4.49 0.67
C VAL A 20 1.76 4.38 -0.15
N ASP A 21 0.68 3.87 0.44
CA ASP A 21 -0.61 3.81 -0.25
C ASP A 21 -1.24 5.20 -0.47
N ALA A 22 -1.02 6.15 0.45
CA ALA A 22 -1.43 7.53 0.24
C ALA A 22 -0.63 8.22 -0.88
N LEU A 23 0.67 7.92 -1.01
CA LEU A 23 1.51 8.41 -2.11
C LEU A 23 1.15 7.78 -3.46
N LEU A 24 0.77 6.51 -3.47
CA LEU A 24 0.36 5.76 -4.67
C LEU A 24 -1.16 5.69 -4.82
N GLY A 25 -1.85 6.71 -4.27
CA GLY A 25 -3.29 6.79 -4.19
C GLY A 25 -3.98 7.18 -5.50
N PRO A 26 -5.28 7.54 -5.46
CA PRO A 26 -6.09 7.69 -6.66
C PRO A 26 -5.64 8.74 -7.67
N PHE A 27 -4.90 9.76 -7.23
CA PHE A 27 -4.37 10.80 -8.12
C PHE A 27 -3.30 10.28 -9.08
N THR A 28 -2.77 9.07 -8.87
CA THR A 28 -1.88 8.40 -9.84
C THR A 28 -2.67 7.59 -10.89
N GLY A 29 -3.98 7.78 -11.00
CA GLY A 29 -4.85 7.04 -11.92
C GLY A 29 -5.24 5.64 -11.43
N ARG A 30 -4.96 5.29 -10.17
CA ARG A 30 -5.30 3.98 -9.59
C ARG A 30 -6.67 4.00 -8.93
N THR A 31 -7.50 2.99 -9.20
CA THR A 31 -8.77 2.80 -8.46
C THR A 31 -8.52 2.38 -7.01
N MET A 32 -7.46 1.61 -6.78
CA MET A 32 -7.06 1.11 -5.46
C MET A 32 -5.53 1.21 -5.31
N PRO A 33 -5.03 1.67 -4.15
CA PRO A 33 -3.60 1.66 -3.86
C PRO A 33 -2.99 0.26 -3.91
N PRO A 34 -1.68 0.13 -4.22
CA PRO A 34 -1.06 -1.16 -4.47
C PRO A 34 -0.99 -2.09 -3.25
N ILE A 35 -0.78 -1.57 -2.04
CA ILE A 35 -0.68 -2.41 -0.83
C ILE A 35 -2.08 -2.87 -0.41
N THR A 36 -3.06 -1.96 -0.44
CA THR A 36 -4.48 -2.30 -0.29
C THR A 36 -4.92 -3.35 -1.30
N THR A 37 -4.43 -3.28 -2.55
CA THR A 37 -4.72 -4.29 -3.58
C THR A 37 -4.13 -5.66 -3.20
N ALA A 38 -2.88 -5.71 -2.73
CA ALA A 38 -2.26 -6.96 -2.29
C ALA A 38 -3.01 -7.61 -1.10
N ASP A 39 -3.43 -6.79 -0.12
CA ASP A 39 -4.23 -7.25 1.03
C ASP A 39 -5.65 -7.71 0.62
N PHE A 40 -6.22 -7.07 -0.41
CA PHE A 40 -7.51 -7.43 -0.97
C PHE A 40 -7.49 -8.80 -1.66
N THR A 41 -6.48 -9.06 -2.50
CA THR A 41 -6.28 -10.36 -3.17
C THR A 41 -5.98 -11.47 -2.16
N GLY A 42 -5.16 -11.15 -1.16
CA GLY A 42 -4.73 -12.05 -0.09
C GLY A 42 -3.22 -12.25 -0.10
N LEU A 43 -2.60 -12.16 1.09
CA LEU A 43 -1.15 -12.15 1.22
C LEU A 43 -0.49 -13.49 0.85
N ASP A 44 -1.17 -14.61 1.12
CA ASP A 44 -0.73 -15.95 0.71
C ASP A 44 -0.73 -16.13 -0.81
N VAL A 45 -1.78 -15.64 -1.48
CA VAL A 45 -1.87 -15.65 -2.94
C VAL A 45 -0.80 -14.74 -3.53
N HIS A 46 -0.61 -13.56 -2.94
CA HIS A 46 0.44 -12.64 -3.37
C HIS A 46 1.83 -13.29 -3.26
N LYS A 47 2.13 -13.93 -2.12
CA LYS A 47 3.36 -14.69 -1.89
C LYS A 47 3.59 -15.74 -2.98
N ALA A 48 2.60 -16.58 -3.24
CA ALA A 48 2.73 -17.64 -4.25
C ALA A 48 3.05 -17.08 -5.66
N ILE A 49 2.50 -15.92 -6.01
CA ILE A 49 2.78 -15.26 -7.29
C ILE A 49 4.22 -14.72 -7.32
N VAL A 50 4.66 -14.00 -6.28
CA VAL A 50 6.00 -13.41 -6.28
C VAL A 50 7.10 -14.45 -6.19
N ASP A 51 6.90 -15.52 -5.40
CA ASP A 51 7.83 -16.65 -5.32
C ASP A 51 7.94 -17.35 -6.67
N ASN A 52 6.81 -17.60 -7.35
CA ASN A 52 6.83 -18.24 -8.66
C ASN A 52 7.61 -17.40 -9.68
N ILE A 53 7.42 -16.09 -9.69
CA ILE A 53 8.18 -15.20 -10.59
C ILE A 53 9.67 -15.24 -10.21
N TYR A 54 10.00 -15.12 -8.93
CA TYR A 54 11.39 -15.20 -8.45
C TYR A 54 12.05 -16.52 -8.86
N GLU A 55 11.42 -17.67 -8.66
CA GLU A 55 12.00 -18.96 -9.02
C GLU A 55 12.18 -19.17 -10.54
N ASN A 56 11.35 -18.53 -11.37
CA ASN A 56 11.29 -18.80 -12.81
C ASN A 56 11.88 -17.71 -13.69
N THR A 57 12.24 -16.54 -13.14
CA THR A 57 12.88 -15.45 -13.89
C THR A 57 14.15 -15.01 -13.19
N ASN A 58 15.14 -14.54 -13.94
CA ASN A 58 16.36 -13.94 -13.39
C ASN A 58 16.73 -12.72 -14.22
N ASP A 59 16.00 -11.62 -14.00
CA ASP A 59 16.17 -10.35 -14.69
C ASP A 59 16.67 -9.26 -13.73
N TYR A 60 16.84 -8.04 -14.24
CA TYR A 60 17.35 -6.90 -13.47
C TYR A 60 16.42 -6.45 -12.33
N VAL A 61 15.17 -6.96 -12.26
CA VAL A 61 14.21 -6.69 -11.19
C VAL A 61 13.95 -7.89 -10.29
N HIS A 62 14.73 -8.96 -10.42
CA HIS A 62 14.56 -10.20 -9.67
C HIS A 62 14.41 -9.99 -8.14
N GLU A 63 15.28 -9.15 -7.55
CA GLU A 63 15.24 -8.79 -6.12
C GLU A 63 13.93 -8.09 -5.69
N LYS A 64 13.22 -7.46 -6.63
CA LYS A 64 11.92 -6.82 -6.36
C LYS A 64 10.79 -7.82 -6.18
N PHE A 65 11.02 -9.11 -6.43
CA PHE A 65 10.06 -10.18 -6.18
C PHE A 65 10.27 -10.88 -4.83
N VAL A 66 11.29 -10.49 -4.05
CA VAL A 66 11.47 -10.99 -2.68
C VAL A 66 10.41 -10.36 -1.77
N LEU A 67 9.61 -11.21 -1.11
CA LEU A 67 8.58 -10.76 -0.18
C LEU A 67 9.21 -10.20 1.10
N PRO A 68 8.77 -9.03 1.61
CA PRO A 68 9.28 -8.49 2.87
C PRO A 68 8.95 -9.37 4.09
N ASP A 69 9.86 -9.42 5.07
CA ASP A 69 9.77 -10.27 6.26
C ASP A 69 8.51 -10.01 7.09
N TYR A 70 8.08 -8.75 7.20
CA TYR A 70 6.89 -8.40 7.98
C TYR A 70 5.61 -8.97 7.35
N VAL A 71 5.57 -9.10 6.02
CA VAL A 71 4.44 -9.71 5.31
C VAL A 71 4.44 -11.22 5.54
N GLN A 72 5.62 -11.85 5.48
CA GLN A 72 5.79 -13.27 5.78
C GLN A 72 5.26 -13.60 7.19
N LYS A 73 5.64 -12.81 8.20
CA LYS A 73 5.17 -12.96 9.58
C LYS A 73 3.64 -12.90 9.70
N LEU A 74 2.98 -12.03 8.93
CA LEU A 74 1.51 -11.94 8.92
C LEU A 74 0.88 -13.19 8.30
N ILE A 75 1.47 -13.71 7.22
CA ILE A 75 1.03 -14.96 6.58
C ILE A 75 1.15 -16.13 7.55
N ASP A 76 2.28 -16.24 8.26
CA ASP A 76 2.53 -17.30 9.25
C ASP A 76 1.51 -17.24 10.41
N GLN A 77 1.05 -16.04 10.76
CA GLN A 77 -0.02 -15.80 11.74
C GLN A 77 -1.44 -16.01 11.19
N LYS A 78 -1.59 -16.48 9.93
CA LYS A 78 -2.86 -16.62 9.21
C LYS A 78 -3.63 -15.31 9.02
N LYS A 79 -2.93 -14.18 9.05
CA LYS A 79 -3.46 -12.85 8.76
C LYS A 79 -3.29 -12.58 7.27
N LEU A 80 -4.20 -13.13 6.48
CA LEU A 80 -4.11 -13.21 5.02
C LEU A 80 -4.74 -12.00 4.29
N GLY A 81 -5.19 -10.97 5.03
CA GLY A 81 -5.83 -9.79 4.46
C GLY A 81 -7.35 -9.81 4.54
N ARG A 82 -8.04 -9.24 3.55
CA ARG A 82 -9.49 -8.99 3.63
C ARG A 82 -10.31 -10.26 3.84
N LYS A 83 -9.88 -11.39 3.29
CA LYS A 83 -10.58 -12.69 3.42
C LYS A 83 -10.56 -13.26 4.85
N SER A 84 -9.51 -12.99 5.62
CA SER A 84 -9.39 -13.37 7.04
C SER A 84 -9.87 -12.28 7.99
N GLY A 85 -10.26 -11.10 7.48
CA GLY A 85 -10.66 -9.94 8.28
C GLY A 85 -9.49 -9.11 8.84
N GLU A 86 -8.29 -9.69 8.82
CA GLU A 86 -7.03 -9.03 9.19
C GLU A 86 -5.86 -9.50 8.33
N GLY A 87 -4.98 -8.56 8.00
CA GLY A 87 -3.70 -8.70 7.27
C GLY A 87 -2.86 -7.45 7.46
N LEU A 88 -2.53 -6.77 6.36
CA LEU A 88 -1.92 -5.43 6.39
C LEU A 88 -2.90 -4.38 6.91
N TYR A 89 -4.19 -4.60 6.64
CA TYR A 89 -5.29 -3.85 7.22
C TYR A 89 -6.15 -4.76 8.09
N LYS A 90 -6.77 -4.19 9.12
CA LYS A 90 -7.72 -4.88 10.01
C LYS A 90 -9.04 -4.15 10.02
N PHE A 91 -10.12 -4.88 9.71
CA PHE A 91 -11.46 -4.33 9.68
C PHE A 91 -12.22 -4.68 10.95
N ILE A 92 -12.54 -3.68 11.76
CA ILE A 92 -13.35 -3.82 12.96
C ILE A 92 -14.79 -3.43 12.61
N LYS A 93 -15.74 -4.32 12.90
CA LYS A 93 -17.17 -4.01 12.84
C LYS A 93 -17.64 -3.75 14.27
N ASN A 94 -18.07 -2.53 14.56
CA ASN A 94 -18.71 -2.21 15.82
C ASN A 94 -20.17 -2.67 15.81
N GLY A 95 -20.74 -2.99 16.97
CA GLY A 95 -22.14 -3.42 17.11
C GLY A 95 -23.17 -2.42 16.56
N SER A 96 -22.79 -1.14 16.42
CA SER A 96 -23.59 -0.07 15.82
C SER A 96 -23.60 -0.08 14.28
N GLY A 97 -22.85 -0.98 13.62
CA GLY A 97 -22.72 -1.03 12.16
C GLY A 97 -21.54 -0.23 11.59
N ASP A 98 -20.87 0.58 12.41
CA ASP A 98 -19.68 1.33 12.02
C ASP A 98 -18.51 0.39 11.70
N LYS A 99 -17.88 0.62 10.55
CA LYS A 99 -16.66 -0.08 10.14
C LYS A 99 -15.46 0.82 10.38
N ARG A 100 -14.52 0.36 11.19
CA ARG A 100 -13.22 1.02 11.38
C ARG A 100 -12.15 0.18 10.70
N MET A 101 -11.27 0.83 9.96
CA MET A 101 -10.10 0.22 9.36
C MET A 101 -8.87 0.64 10.17
N MET A 102 -8.06 -0.34 10.55
CA MET A 102 -6.77 -0.14 11.19
C MET A 102 -5.67 -0.64 10.28
N VAL A 103 -4.47 -0.11 10.44
CA VAL A 103 -3.28 -0.38 9.61
C VAL A 103 -2.23 -1.05 10.48
N TYR A 104 -1.54 -2.06 9.94
CA TYR A 104 -0.45 -2.72 10.63
C TYR A 104 0.78 -1.80 10.68
N ASP A 105 1.27 -1.51 11.88
CA ASP A 105 2.52 -0.79 12.09
C ASP A 105 3.70 -1.77 12.02
N ILE A 106 4.56 -1.61 11.01
CA ILE A 106 5.67 -2.53 10.74
C ILE A 106 6.69 -2.55 11.88
N LYS A 107 6.90 -1.41 12.56
CA LYS A 107 7.90 -1.31 13.63
C LYS A 107 7.37 -1.83 14.95
N LEU A 108 6.17 -1.41 15.31
CA LEU A 108 5.57 -1.75 16.60
C LEU A 108 4.96 -3.16 16.57
N GLY A 109 4.66 -3.69 15.40
CA GLY A 109 4.02 -4.99 15.23
C GLY A 109 2.56 -5.03 15.70
N ILE A 110 1.92 -3.87 15.85
CA ILE A 110 0.55 -3.70 16.31
C ILE A 110 -0.30 -3.00 15.26
N TYR A 111 -1.63 -3.12 15.35
CA TYR A 111 -2.53 -2.32 14.53
C TYR A 111 -2.75 -0.94 15.15
N ARG A 112 -2.65 0.09 14.33
CA ARG A 112 -2.95 1.49 14.68
C ARG A 112 -4.01 2.07 13.76
N ASP A 113 -4.52 3.24 14.10
CA ASP A 113 -5.40 3.96 13.18
C ASP A 113 -4.68 4.41 11.92
N GLU A 114 -5.43 4.48 10.82
CA GLU A 114 -4.96 5.04 9.56
C GLU A 114 -4.62 6.53 9.74
N ILE A 115 -3.40 6.89 9.36
CA ILE A 115 -2.97 8.28 9.30
C ILE A 115 -3.38 8.83 7.93
N LYS A 116 -4.14 9.92 7.92
CA LYS A 116 -4.54 10.58 6.68
C LYS A 116 -3.47 11.57 6.23
N TYR A 117 -2.66 11.15 5.26
CA TYR A 117 -1.65 12.02 4.66
C TYR A 117 -2.27 12.97 3.64
N THR A 118 -1.85 14.22 3.70
CA THR A 118 -2.23 15.24 2.73
C THR A 118 -0.97 15.81 2.11
N PHE A 119 -0.81 15.60 0.81
CA PHE A 119 0.32 16.12 0.05
C PHE A 119 -0.14 17.33 -0.77
N PRO A 120 0.49 18.51 -0.62
CA PRO A 120 0.09 19.72 -1.35
C PRO A 120 0.11 19.52 -2.87
N PHE A 121 1.12 18.82 -3.40
CA PHE A 121 1.21 18.52 -4.83
C PHE A 121 0.05 17.62 -5.29
N ALA A 122 -0.32 16.60 -4.50
CA ALA A 122 -1.41 15.70 -4.84
C ALA A 122 -2.77 16.41 -4.80
N LEU A 123 -2.96 17.41 -3.94
CA LEU A 123 -4.16 18.24 -3.93
C LEU A 123 -4.25 19.08 -5.21
N GLN A 124 -3.15 19.74 -5.59
CA GLN A 124 -3.09 20.53 -6.82
C GLN A 124 -3.32 19.65 -8.05
N MET A 125 -2.68 18.47 -8.13
CA MET A 125 -2.92 17.51 -9.19
C MET A 125 -4.40 17.11 -9.29
N LYS A 126 -5.06 16.79 -8.18
CA LYS A 126 -6.49 16.43 -8.17
C LYS A 126 -7.38 17.57 -8.67
N GLN A 127 -7.00 18.83 -8.42
CA GLN A 127 -7.71 19.99 -8.93
C GLN A 127 -7.55 20.10 -10.45
N TYR A 128 -6.32 20.09 -10.96
CA TYR A 128 -6.04 20.14 -12.40
C TYR A 128 -6.70 18.99 -13.17
N LEU A 129 -6.64 17.76 -12.64
CA LEU A 129 -7.32 16.59 -13.23
C LEU A 129 -8.85 16.75 -13.28
N ARG A 130 -9.45 17.44 -12.29
CA ARG A 130 -10.89 17.72 -12.29
C ARG A 130 -11.28 18.77 -13.33
N ASP A 131 -10.41 19.76 -13.52
CA ASP A 131 -10.62 20.87 -14.45
C ASP A 131 -10.27 20.49 -15.91
N GLY A 132 -9.74 19.28 -16.12
CA GLY A 132 -9.36 18.76 -17.44
C GLY A 132 -7.97 19.18 -17.91
N ASP A 133 -7.18 19.80 -17.04
CA ASP A 133 -5.84 20.30 -17.33
C ASP A 133 -4.77 19.25 -16.95
N TYR A 134 -4.56 18.29 -17.84
CA TYR A 134 -3.63 17.19 -17.59
C TYR A 134 -2.17 17.64 -17.62
N ASP A 135 -1.84 18.65 -18.43
CA ASP A 135 -0.48 19.14 -18.58
C ASP A 135 0.03 19.82 -17.30
N ASP A 136 -0.80 20.67 -16.69
CA ASP A 136 -0.45 21.31 -15.42
C ASP A 136 -0.45 20.30 -14.26
N ALA A 137 -1.33 19.28 -14.28
CA ALA A 137 -1.28 18.19 -13.31
C ALA A 137 0.07 17.46 -13.34
N ILE A 138 0.59 17.14 -14.52
CA ILE A 138 1.90 16.50 -14.68
C ILE A 138 3.02 17.47 -14.29
N ARG A 139 2.91 18.76 -14.66
CA ARG A 139 3.91 19.78 -14.34
C ARG A 139 4.08 19.97 -12.84
N VAL A 140 2.99 19.94 -12.07
CA VAL A 140 3.02 19.99 -10.59
C VAL A 140 3.81 18.82 -10.01
N LEU A 141 3.62 17.61 -10.55
CA LEU A 141 4.33 16.42 -10.11
C LEU A 141 5.84 16.54 -10.39
N ILE A 142 6.21 16.96 -11.61
CA ILE A 142 7.61 17.08 -12.04
C ILE A 142 8.36 18.18 -11.25
N ASN A 143 7.69 19.30 -10.98
CA ASN A 143 8.31 20.45 -10.30
C ASN A 143 8.25 20.36 -8.78
N ASN A 144 7.66 19.30 -8.23
CA ASN A 144 7.64 19.09 -6.80
C ASN A 144 9.06 18.78 -6.28
N LYS A 145 9.48 19.50 -5.25
CA LYS A 145 10.78 19.33 -4.57
C LYS A 145 10.63 18.88 -3.11
N SER A 146 9.46 18.39 -2.72
CA SER A 146 9.18 17.95 -1.35
C SER A 146 9.77 16.58 -1.06
#